data_AF-A0A6B2SSU0-F1
#
_entry.id   AF-A0A6B2SSU0-F1
#
_cell.length_a   1.000
_cell.length_b   1.000
_cell.length_c   1.000
_cell.angle_alpha   90.00
_cell.angle_beta   90.00
_cell.angle_gamma   90.00
#
_symmetry.space_group_name_H-M   'P 1'
#
loop_
_entity.id
_entity.type
_entity.pdbx_description
1 polymer ?
#
loop_
_entity_poly.entity_id
_entity_poly.type
_entity_poly.pdbx_seq_one_letter_code
_entity_poly.pdbx_strand_id
1 'polypeptide(L)' 'GARRHPVVGDRVVLGTNAIVLGPVTVGDDALIGAGALVLGDVPPRARVAAPVAAVTVPLSPAERAESEQLLRTLATTGCW' A
#
# COMPACT_ATOMS: atom_id res chain seq x y z
N GLY A 1 -17.08 17.78 14.68
CA GLY A 1 -17.05 16.56 13.85
C GLY A 1 -15.77 15.82 14.12
N ALA A 2 -15.79 14.49 14.12
CA ALA A 2 -14.60 13.67 14.37
C ALA A 2 -13.60 13.72 13.20
N ARG A 3 -12.30 13.52 13.49
CA ARG A 3 -11.22 13.52 12.49
C ARG A 3 -11.45 12.40 11.46
N ARG A 4 -11.17 12.68 10.19
CA ARG A 4 -11.27 11.72 9.06
C ARG A 4 -9.99 11.58 8.23
N HIS A 5 -8.98 12.42 8.49
CA HIS A 5 -7.72 12.44 7.77
C HIS A 5 -6.56 11.99 8.67
N PRO A 6 -5.46 11.49 8.09
CA PRO A 6 -4.26 11.15 8.86
C PRO A 6 -3.63 12.37 9.54
N VAL A 7 -2.78 12.10 10.52
CA VAL A 7 -1.85 13.06 11.11
C VAL A 7 -0.45 12.45 11.00
N VAL A 8 0.48 13.22 10.46
CA VAL A 8 1.87 12.82 10.25
C VAL A 8 2.73 13.69 11.16
N GLY A 9 3.55 13.05 11.99
CA GLY A 9 4.50 13.70 12.88
C GLY A 9 5.73 14.26 12.16
N ASP A 10 6.70 14.69 12.94
CA ASP A 10 7.90 15.34 12.42
C ASP A 10 8.90 14.33 11.85
N ARG A 11 9.59 14.73 10.77
CA ARG A 11 10.68 13.96 10.13
C ARG A 11 10.27 12.53 9.70
N VAL A 12 8.99 12.31 9.46
CA VAL A 12 8.50 11.04 8.91
C VAL A 12 8.98 10.87 7.48
N VAL A 13 9.46 9.68 7.15
CA VAL A 13 9.82 9.29 5.79
C VAL A 13 8.69 8.46 5.21
N LEU A 14 8.02 8.97 4.17
CA LEU A 14 7.03 8.23 3.40
C LEU A 14 7.64 7.75 2.09
N GLY A 15 7.67 6.43 1.90
CA GLY A 15 8.08 5.80 0.65
C GLY A 15 7.10 6.08 -0.49
N THR A 16 7.56 5.92 -1.72
CA THR A 16 6.74 6.10 -2.92
C THR A 16 5.50 5.20 -2.87
N ASN A 17 4.34 5.75 -3.22
CA ASN A 17 3.06 5.03 -3.20
C ASN A 17 2.66 4.46 -1.83
N ALA A 18 3.18 5.02 -0.72
CA ALA A 18 2.65 4.73 0.60
C ALA A 18 1.26 5.36 0.77
N ILE A 19 0.30 4.59 1.30
CA ILE A 19 -1.08 5.01 1.50
C ILE A 19 -1.38 4.97 3.00
N VAL A 20 -1.74 6.11 3.58
CA VAL A 20 -2.21 6.21 4.98
C VAL A 20 -3.69 6.58 4.96
N LEU A 21 -4.53 5.67 5.46
CA LEU A 21 -5.98 5.79 5.30
C LEU A 21 -6.69 5.95 6.65
N GLY A 22 -7.55 6.98 6.73
CA GLY A 22 -8.43 7.21 7.87
C GLY A 22 -7.81 8.06 8.98
N PRO A 23 -8.44 8.11 10.16
CA PRO A 23 -7.97 8.87 11.31
C PRO A 23 -6.83 8.13 12.02
N VAL A 24 -5.70 7.99 11.32
CA VAL A 24 -4.47 7.35 11.79
C VAL A 24 -3.41 8.39 12.14
N THR A 25 -2.58 8.11 13.13
CA THR A 25 -1.46 8.95 13.58
C THR A 25 -0.13 8.24 13.29
N VAL A 26 0.77 8.93 12.59
CA VAL A 26 2.14 8.46 12.37
C VAL A 26 3.08 9.28 13.25
N GLY A 27 3.74 8.63 14.20
CA GLY A 27 4.65 9.27 15.14
C GLY A 27 5.94 9.77 14.50
N ASP A 28 6.63 10.65 15.21
CA ASP A 28 7.86 11.30 14.75
C ASP A 28 8.95 10.30 14.37
N ASP A 29 9.78 10.65 13.38
CA ASP A 29 10.90 9.84 12.89
C ASP A 29 10.50 8.43 12.39
N ALA A 30 9.21 8.17 12.15
CA ALA A 30 8.75 6.91 11.58
C ALA A 30 9.11 6.79 10.09
N LEU A 31 9.32 5.56 9.63
CA LEU A 31 9.66 5.25 8.25
C LEU A 31 8.62 4.30 7.65
N ILE A 32 7.86 4.79 6.68
CA ILE A 32 6.83 4.04 5.97
C ILE A 32 7.40 3.58 4.63
N GLY A 33 7.44 2.27 4.41
CA GLY A 33 7.97 1.67 3.19
C GLY A 33 7.15 2.01 1.94
N ALA A 34 7.79 1.94 0.77
CA ALA A 34 7.12 2.15 -0.51
C ALA A 34 6.03 1.09 -0.74
N GLY A 35 4.83 1.52 -1.16
CA GLY A 35 3.68 0.64 -1.36
C GLY A 35 3.00 0.13 -0.08
N ALA A 36 3.37 0.64 1.11
CA ALA A 36 2.73 0.24 2.36
C ALA A 36 1.30 0.83 2.50
N LEU A 37 0.37 0.02 2.99
CA LEU A 37 -0.99 0.44 3.37
C LEU A 37 -1.09 0.52 4.90
N VAL A 38 -1.21 1.73 5.43
CA VAL A 38 -1.29 1.99 6.88
C VAL A 38 -2.75 2.24 7.28
N LEU A 39 -3.29 1.33 8.10
CA LEU A 39 -4.66 1.37 8.62
C LEU A 39 -4.75 1.60 10.14
N GLY A 40 -3.61 1.69 10.83
CA GLY A 40 -3.53 1.87 12.28
C GLY A 40 -2.36 2.75 12.69
N ASP A 41 -2.40 3.24 13.93
CA ASP A 41 -1.40 4.19 14.45
C ASP A 41 0.01 3.59 14.45
N VAL A 42 0.98 4.42 14.05
CA VAL A 42 2.39 4.05 13.95
C VAL A 42 3.16 4.77 15.06
N PRO A 43 3.84 4.06 15.97
CA PRO A 43 4.64 4.68 17.02
C PRO A 43 5.82 5.50 16.48
N PRO A 44 6.32 6.49 17.23
CA PRO A 44 7.54 7.21 16.86
C PRO A 44 8.75 6.28 16.67
N ARG A 45 9.61 6.59 15.70
CA ARG A 45 10.82 5.82 15.31
C ARG A 45 10.54 4.38 14.83
N ALA A 46 9.27 4.03 14.57
CA ALA A 46 8.90 2.73 14.04
C ALA A 46 9.14 2.64 12.53
N ARG A 47 9.21 1.41 12.01
CA ARG A 47 9.30 1.14 10.58
C ARG A 47 8.11 0.30 10.13
N VAL A 48 7.41 0.72 9.09
CA VAL A 48 6.32 -0.04 8.46
C VAL A 48 6.84 -0.60 7.14
N ALA A 49 6.86 -1.93 7.01
CA ALA A 49 7.20 -2.60 5.77
C ALA A 49 5.94 -2.79 4.90
N ALA A 50 6.12 -2.68 3.58
CA ALA A 50 5.09 -3.10 2.65
C ALA A 50 5.07 -4.64 2.53
N PRO A 51 3.93 -5.25 2.16
CA PRO A 51 3.88 -6.66 1.85
C PRO A 51 4.89 -7.01 0.76
N VAL A 52 5.71 -8.05 1.00
CA VAL A 52 6.58 -8.62 -0.03
C VAL A 52 5.71 -9.41 -1.00
N ALA A 53 5.92 -9.24 -2.31
CA ALA A 53 5.25 -10.05 -3.31
C ALA A 53 5.52 -11.54 -3.04
N ALA A 54 4.45 -12.31 -2.88
CA ALA A 54 4.56 -13.75 -2.74
C ALA A 54 4.68 -14.39 -4.12
N VAL A 55 5.66 -15.28 -4.30
CA VAL A 55 5.73 -16.15 -5.48
C VAL A 55 4.69 -17.23 -5.31
N THR A 56 3.62 -17.17 -6.10
CA THR A 56 2.65 -18.25 -6.22
C THR A 56 3.21 -19.36 -7.14
N VAL A 57 2.83 -20.61 -6.84
CA VAL A 57 3.04 -21.77 -7.74
C VAL A 57 2.52 -21.47 -9.15
N PRO A 58 2.94 -22.22 -10.19
CA PRO A 58 2.48 -21.95 -11.55
C PRO A 58 0.96 -21.94 -11.61
N LEU A 59 0.40 -20.83 -12.12
CA LEU A 59 -1.04 -20.70 -12.36
C LEU A 59 -1.52 -21.86 -13.25
N SER A 60 -2.69 -22.40 -12.93
CA SER A 60 -3.34 -23.35 -13.84
C SER A 60 -3.61 -22.68 -15.20
N PRO A 61 -3.79 -23.46 -16.28
CA PRO A 61 -4.09 -22.90 -17.60
C PRO A 61 -5.32 -21.97 -17.59
N ALA A 62 -6.32 -22.28 -16.77
CA ALA A 62 -7.53 -21.46 -16.61
C ALA A 62 -7.23 -20.11 -15.93
N GLU A 63 -6.54 -20.11 -14.78
CA GLU A 63 -6.19 -18.89 -14.03
C GLU A 63 -5.23 -17.98 -14.83
N ARG A 64 -4.34 -18.58 -15.63
CA ARG A 64 -3.48 -17.85 -16.55
C ARG A 64 -4.28 -17.13 -17.63
N ALA A 65 -5.22 -17.83 -18.28
CA ALA A 65 -6.06 -17.23 -19.33
C ALA A 65 -6.90 -16.06 -18.79
N GLU A 66 -7.46 -16.21 -17.58
CA GLU A 66 -8.21 -15.14 -16.90
C GLU A 66 -7.31 -13.95 -16.56
N SER A 67 -6.13 -14.19 -15.97
CA SER A 67 -5.18 -13.14 -15.64
C SER A 67 -4.71 -12.38 -16.87
N GLU A 68 -4.41 -13.09 -17.97
CA GLU A 68 -4.04 -12.46 -19.24
C GLU A 68 -5.19 -11.63 -19.82
N GLN A 69 -6.43 -12.10 -19.73
CA GLN A 69 -7.60 -11.34 -20.16
C GLN A 69 -7.80 -10.08 -19.31
N LEU A 70 -7.64 -10.18 -17.98
CA LEU A 70 -7.71 -9.04 -17.07
C LEU A 70 -6.61 -8.02 -17.40
N LEU A 71 -5.37 -8.46 -17.54
CA LEU A 71 -4.23 -7.59 -17.87
C LEU A 71 -4.41 -6.92 -19.23
N ARG A 72 -4.90 -7.65 -20.25
CA ARG A 72 -5.25 -7.07 -21.56
C ARG A 72 -6.34 -6.01 -21.42
N THR A 73 -7.34 -6.27 -20.59
CA THR A 73 -8.42 -5.32 -20.33
C THR A 73 -7.86 -4.07 -19.66
N LEU A 74 -7.12 -4.19 -18.57
CA LEU A 74 -6.52 -3.04 -17.88
C LEU A 74 -5.64 -2.20 -18.81
N ALA A 75 -4.83 -2.86 -19.65
CA ALA A 75 -3.95 -2.17 -20.60
C ALA A 75 -4.70 -1.38 -21.69
N THR A 76 -5.89 -1.81 -22.11
CA THR A 76 -6.67 -1.15 -23.18
C THR A 76 -7.75 -0.20 -22.68
N THR A 77 -8.25 -0.40 -21.46
CA THR A 77 -9.37 0.39 -20.92
C THR A 77 -8.93 1.76 -20.38
N GLY A 78 -7.62 2.05 -20.35
CA GLY A 78 -7.09 3.32 -19.84
C GLY A 78 -7.28 3.50 -18.33
N CYS A 79 -7.59 2.42 -17.60
CA CYS A 79 -7.66 2.40 -16.14
C CYS A 79 -6.23 2.39 -15.57
N TRP A 80 -5.63 3.58 -15.51
CA TRP A 80 -4.42 3.88 -14.75
C TRP A 80 -4.75 4.91 -13.69
#